data_AF-A0A8T0WNC0-F1
#
_entry.id   AF-A0A8T0WNC0-F1
#
_cell.length_a   1.000
_cell.length_b   1.000
_cell.length_c   1.000
_cell.angle_alpha   90.00
_cell.angle_beta   90.00
_cell.angle_gamma   90.00
#
_symmetry.space_group_name_H-M   'P 1'
#
loop_
_entity.id
_entity.type
_entity.pdbx_description
1 polymer ?
#
loop_
_entity_poly.entity_id
_entity_poly.type
_entity_poly.pdbx_seq_one_letter_code
_entity_poly.pdbx_strand_id
1 'polypeptide(L)'
;MAPKVTAFVAGVLLLALVFVSYDAGVEAWCLEYPAPDPNACHGHRGLDYCRDECVAVGHGFRGGECLKNPDGSFGDCLCLKCAEQPPAANVQY
;
A
#
# COMPACT_ATOMS: atom_id res chain seq x y z
N MET A 1 -37.69 38.84 4.94
CA MET A 1 -38.12 37.44 4.70
C MET A 1 -36.97 36.74 3.97
N ALA A 2 -36.44 35.65 4.54
CA ALA A 2 -35.23 34.99 4.08
C ALA A 2 -35.55 33.80 3.17
N PRO A 3 -34.79 33.54 2.10
CA PRO A 3 -34.71 32.22 1.53
C PRO A 3 -33.57 31.45 2.20
N LYS A 4 -33.94 30.51 3.08
CA LYS A 4 -33.14 29.34 3.41
C LYS A 4 -33.21 28.38 2.23
N VAL A 5 -32.09 28.09 1.59
CA VAL A 5 -31.91 26.86 0.81
C VAL A 5 -30.69 26.15 1.37
N THR A 6 -30.96 25.23 2.27
CA THR A 6 -30.04 24.23 2.80
C THR A 6 -29.84 23.13 1.77
N ALA A 7 -28.66 23.03 1.19
CA ALA A 7 -28.15 21.82 0.53
C ALA A 7 -26.63 21.95 0.34
N PHE A 8 -25.87 21.96 1.42
CA PHE A 8 -24.44 21.66 1.32
C PHE A 8 -24.30 20.14 1.19
N VAL A 9 -24.15 19.70 -0.05
CA VAL A 9 -23.79 18.34 -0.42
C VAL A 9 -22.56 17.96 0.40
N ALA A 10 -22.69 16.90 1.19
CA ALA A 10 -21.61 16.27 1.93
C ALA A 10 -20.54 15.84 0.92
N GLY A 11 -19.54 16.69 0.73
CA GLY A 11 -18.33 16.38 -0.02
C GLY A 11 -17.50 15.40 0.79
N VAL A 12 -17.91 14.13 0.76
CA VAL A 12 -17.02 13.00 1.08
C VAL A 12 -16.05 12.89 -0.10
N LEU A 13 -15.03 13.74 -0.13
CA LEU A 13 -13.85 13.47 -0.93
C LEU A 13 -12.78 12.96 0.03
N LEU A 14 -12.68 11.64 0.05
CA LEU A 14 -11.61 10.87 0.66
C LEU A 14 -10.28 11.57 0.37
N LEU A 15 -9.68 12.13 1.42
CA LEU A 15 -8.28 12.48 1.47
C LEU A 15 -7.49 11.20 1.21
N ALA A 16 -7.20 10.95 -0.07
CA ALA A 16 -6.15 10.04 -0.48
C ALA A 16 -4.85 10.66 0.02
N LEU A 17 -4.52 10.38 1.28
CA LEU A 17 -3.23 10.68 1.85
C LEU A 17 -2.23 9.74 1.20
N VAL A 18 -1.72 10.17 0.05
CA VAL A 18 -0.51 9.61 -0.53
C VAL A 18 0.63 10.05 0.38
N PHE A 19 0.85 9.30 1.46
CA PHE A 19 2.02 9.47 2.31
C PHE A 19 3.22 8.92 1.55
N VAL A 20 3.85 9.77 0.74
CA VAL A 20 5.22 9.54 0.28
C VAL A 20 6.14 9.75 1.47
N SER A 21 6.27 8.73 2.32
CA SER A 21 7.29 8.66 3.36
C SER A 21 8.59 8.22 2.67
N TYR A 22 9.29 9.17 2.08
CA TYR A 22 10.60 8.95 1.47
C TYR A 22 11.67 9.01 2.57
N ASP A 23 12.06 7.86 3.11
CA ASP A 23 13.31 7.76 3.87
C ASP A 23 13.98 6.39 3.67
N ALA A 24 15.27 6.44 3.37
CA ALA A 24 16.26 5.35 3.30
C ALA A 24 16.21 4.33 2.14
N GLY A 25 16.88 4.68 1.03
CA GLY A 25 17.85 3.77 0.37
C GLY A 25 17.35 2.83 -0.72
N VAL A 26 17.65 3.15 -1.99
CA VAL A 26 17.80 2.25 -3.16
C VAL A 26 16.62 1.35 -3.61
N GLU A 27 15.46 1.35 -2.96
CA GLU A 27 14.21 0.69 -3.40
C GLU A 27 13.25 1.69 -4.10
N ALA A 28 13.79 2.67 -4.84
CA ALA A 28 13.08 3.90 -5.22
C ALA A 28 11.82 3.73 -6.10
N TRP A 29 11.52 2.52 -6.61
CA TRP A 29 10.39 2.26 -7.49
C TRP A 29 9.64 0.97 -7.15
N CYS A 30 9.59 0.63 -5.87
CA CYS A 30 8.75 -0.45 -5.37
C CYS A 30 7.36 0.08 -5.07
N LEU A 31 6.37 -0.55 -5.71
CA LEU A 31 4.96 -0.33 -5.41
C LEU A 31 4.48 -1.45 -4.49
N GLU A 32 3.72 -1.06 -3.49
CA GLU A 32 3.08 -1.94 -2.52
C GLU A 32 1.68 -2.32 -3.02
N TYR A 33 1.36 -3.61 -2.93
CA TYR A 33 0.07 -4.17 -3.27
C TYR A 33 -0.45 -5.00 -2.10
N PRO A 34 -1.77 -5.05 -1.86
CA PRO A 34 -2.31 -5.94 -0.83
C PRO A 34 -1.97 -7.40 -1.15
N ALA A 35 -1.49 -8.13 -0.15
CA ALA A 35 -1.22 -9.56 -0.31
C ALA A 35 -2.52 -10.38 -0.40
N PRO A 36 -2.47 -11.61 -0.96
CA PRO A 36 -3.61 -12.52 -0.98
C PRO A 36 -4.11 -12.86 0.42
N ASP A 37 -3.17 -12.99 1.37
CA ASP A 37 -3.45 -13.13 2.79
C ASP A 37 -2.81 -11.96 3.56
N PRO A 38 -3.58 -10.89 3.83
CA PRO A 38 -3.11 -9.75 4.61
C PRO A 38 -2.66 -10.16 6.02
N ASN A 39 -3.20 -11.25 6.57
CA ASN A 39 -2.90 -11.69 7.92
C ASN A 39 -1.65 -12.59 8.00
N ALA A 40 -0.96 -12.84 6.89
CA ALA A 40 0.22 -13.71 6.82
C ALA A 40 1.30 -13.33 7.86
N CYS A 41 1.45 -12.05 8.15
CA CYS A 41 2.42 -11.50 9.11
C CYS A 41 2.05 -11.76 10.58
N HIS A 42 0.79 -12.04 10.89
CA HIS A 42 0.32 -12.43 12.22
C HIS A 42 0.44 -13.94 12.47
N GLY A 43 0.62 -14.72 11.41
CA GLY A 43 0.65 -16.18 11.44
C GLY A 43 2.02 -16.78 11.74
N HIS A 44 2.05 -18.11 11.84
CA HIS A 44 3.29 -18.87 11.98
C HIS A 44 4.13 -18.76 10.69
N ARG A 45 5.41 -18.38 10.83
CA ARG A 45 6.36 -17.99 9.75
C ARG A 45 6.29 -16.52 9.30
N GLY A 46 5.26 -15.75 9.69
CA GLY A 46 5.21 -14.29 9.54
C GLY A 46 5.66 -13.79 8.16
N LEU A 47 6.76 -13.02 8.14
CA LEU A 47 7.34 -12.44 6.92
C LEU A 47 7.71 -13.49 5.85
N ASP A 48 8.20 -14.66 6.23
CA ASP A 48 8.56 -15.68 5.24
C ASP A 48 7.33 -16.20 4.51
N TYR A 49 6.22 -16.41 5.23
CA TYR A 49 4.95 -16.82 4.61
C TYR A 49 4.37 -15.70 3.73
N CYS A 50 4.41 -14.45 4.22
CA CYS A 50 4.03 -13.27 3.44
C CYS A 50 4.83 -13.17 2.12
N ARG A 51 6.15 -13.35 2.18
CA ARG A 51 7.02 -13.33 1.01
C ARG A 51 6.67 -14.43 0.02
N ASP A 52 6.54 -15.67 0.51
CA ASP A 52 6.32 -16.83 -0.34
C ASP A 52 4.96 -16.74 -1.04
N GLU A 53 3.91 -16.28 -0.35
CA GLU A 53 2.59 -16.03 -0.96
C GLU A 53 2.66 -14.97 -2.05
N CYS A 54 3.33 -13.84 -1.81
CA CYS A 54 3.50 -12.78 -2.80
C CYS A 54 4.27 -13.24 -4.04
N VAL A 55 5.30 -14.08 -3.87
CA VAL A 55 6.02 -14.69 -5.00
C VAL A 55 5.14 -15.70 -5.74
N ALA A 56 4.35 -16.50 -5.01
CA ALA A 56 3.46 -17.51 -5.58
C ALA A 56 2.33 -16.91 -6.44
N VAL A 57 1.85 -15.71 -6.10
CA VAL A 57 0.89 -14.95 -6.93
C VAL A 57 1.41 -14.69 -8.33
N GLY A 58 2.72 -14.52 -8.50
CA GLY A 58 3.34 -14.19 -9.78
C GLY A 58 3.26 -12.69 -10.09
N HIS A 59 3.03 -12.30 -11.36
CA HIS A 59 2.91 -10.89 -11.78
C HIS A 59 4.14 -9.97 -11.55
N GLY A 60 5.30 -10.56 -11.26
CA GLY A 60 6.56 -9.82 -11.08
C GLY A 60 6.76 -9.25 -9.68
N PHE A 61 6.04 -9.75 -8.68
CA PHE A 61 6.36 -9.45 -7.28
C PHE A 61 7.73 -10.02 -6.90
N ARG A 62 8.56 -9.23 -6.22
CA ARG A 62 9.86 -9.68 -5.69
C ARG A 62 9.73 -10.39 -4.34
N GLY A 63 8.64 -10.15 -3.63
CA GLY A 63 8.41 -10.65 -2.29
C GLY A 63 7.28 -9.90 -1.61
N GLY A 64 7.26 -9.97 -0.29
CA GLY A 64 6.32 -9.24 0.54
C GLY A 64 6.98 -8.71 1.80
N GLU A 65 6.37 -7.68 2.36
CA GLU A 65 6.79 -6.99 3.58
C GLU A 65 5.64 -6.94 4.57
N CYS A 66 5.98 -7.03 5.86
CA CYS A 66 5.02 -6.86 6.95
C CYS A 66 5.07 -5.41 7.41
N LEU A 67 3.95 -4.69 7.30
CA LEU A 67 3.82 -3.38 7.90
C LEU A 67 4.11 -3.46 9.39
N LYS A 68 4.81 -2.46 9.94
CA LYS A 68 4.97 -2.33 11.39
C LYS A 68 3.99 -1.30 11.91
N ASN A 69 3.20 -1.72 12.87
CA ASN A 69 2.33 -0.83 13.62
C ASN A 69 3.15 0.02 14.60
N PRO A 70 2.65 1.19 15.01
CA PRO A 70 3.34 2.08 15.96
C PRO A 70 3.56 1.47 17.35
N ASP A 71 2.81 0.41 17.70
CA ASP A 71 2.98 -0.36 18.93
C ASP A 71 4.07 -1.45 18.83
N GLY A 72 4.74 -1.56 17.67
CA GLY A 72 5.76 -2.56 17.40
C GLY A 72 5.22 -3.94 17.01
N SER A 73 3.90 -4.09 16.90
CA SER A 73 3.29 -5.30 16.34
C SER A 73 3.46 -5.34 14.81
N PHE A 74 3.44 -6.55 14.26
CA PHE A 74 3.29 -6.72 12.81
C PHE A 74 1.84 -6.42 12.45
N GLY A 75 1.65 -5.63 11.40
CA GLY A 75 0.40 -5.38 10.72
C GLY A 75 0.30 -6.21 9.45
N ASP A 76 -0.40 -5.66 8.46
CA ASP A 76 -0.74 -6.39 7.24
C ASP A 76 0.48 -6.75 6.38
N CYS A 77 0.36 -7.89 5.69
CA CYS A 77 1.27 -8.32 4.63
C CYS A 77 0.98 -7.56 3.32
N LEU A 78 2.03 -7.00 2.71
CA LEU A 78 2.00 -6.32 1.42
C LEU A 78 2.97 -6.97 0.44
N CYS A 79 2.56 -7.14 -0.81
CA CYS A 79 3.43 -7.59 -1.88
C CYS A 79 4.16 -6.43 -2.55
N LEU A 80 5.46 -6.61 -2.77
CA LEU A 80 6.34 -5.59 -3.34
C LEU A 80 6.63 -5.88 -4.81
N LYS A 81 6.33 -4.90 -5.66
CA LYS A 81 6.69 -4.92 -7.08
C LYS A 81 7.64 -3.78 -7.39
N CYS A 82 8.90 -4.13 -7.59
CA CYS A 82 9.96 -3.17 -7.85
C CYS A 82 10.27 -3.06 -9.33
N ALA A 83 10.26 -1.84 -9.85
CA ALA A 83 10.78 -1.53 -11.17
C ALA A 83 12.25 -1.07 -11.08
N GLU A 84 13.03 -1.35 -12.12
CA GLU A 84 14.41 -0.84 -12.22
C GLU A 84 14.44 0.65 -12.62
N GLN A 85 13.32 1.18 -13.15
CA GLN A 85 13.17 2.54 -13.62
C GLN A 85 11.89 3.18 -13.06
N PRO A 86 11.87 4.52 -12.90
CA PRO A 86 10.65 5.23 -12.53
C PRO A 86 9.47 4.89 -13.44
N PRO A 87 8.22 4.88 -12.90
CA PRO A 87 7.07 4.94 -13.77
C PRO A 87 7.19 6.18 -14.66
N ALA A 88 6.98 6.00 -15.98
CA ALA A 88 7.08 7.09 -16.93
C ALA A 88 6.16 8.26 -16.51
N ALA A 89 6.69 9.48 -16.47
CA ALA A 89 6.01 10.67 -15.93
C ALA A 89 4.78 11.15 -16.72
N ASN A 90 4.21 10.32 -17.60
CA ASN A 90 3.05 10.65 -18.44
C ASN A 90 1.95 9.61 -18.26
N VAL A 91 1.22 9.72 -17.15
CA VAL A 91 -0.19 9.30 -17.10
C VAL A 91 -1.01 10.59 -16.95
N GLN A 92 -1.16 11.31 -18.06
CA GLN A 92 -2.25 12.27 -18.20
C GLN A 92 -3.48 11.46 -18.59
N TYR A 93 -4.48 11.42 -17.70
CA TYR A 93 -5.83 11.01 -18.04
C TYR A 93 -6.52 12.08 -18.88
#